data_AF-A0A1A6GPQ6-F1
#
_entry.id   AF-A0A1A6GPQ6-F1
#
_cell.length_a   1.000
_cell.length_b   1.000
_cell.length_c   1.000
_cell.angle_alpha   90.00
_cell.angle_beta   90.00
_cell.angle_gamma   90.00
#
_symmetry.space_group_name_H-M   'P 1'
#
loop_
_entity.id
_entity.type
_entity.pdbx_description
1 polymer ?
#
loop_
_entity_poly.entity_id
_entity_poly.type
_entity_poly.pdbx_seq_one_letter_code
_entity_poly.pdbx_strand_id
1 'polypeptide(L)'
;MTDPRTNSFLYILDILPRGLLIRTIEACGFQHQEFLLSPSFLGIPNSRLRYFLIAKLQSEPFPFQTPGQILMEFPEIATIRSQNYAVVAEDKLRVKRTEPNICFDSSSTQCSGQDTILFKLETAEEIDRKLQQDSDLSVQMLKDFLEDDDTNQYFLPPKLLLRYALLLDIVKPTSRRSMCFTK
;
A
#
# COMPACT_ATOMS: atom_id res chain seq x y z
N MET A 1 -5.01 6.52 14.09
CA MET A 1 -4.36 5.20 14.28
C MET A 1 -3.32 5.05 13.18
N THR A 2 -2.04 5.32 13.48
CA THR A 2 -0.93 5.27 12.51
C THR A 2 -0.48 3.81 12.33
N ASP A 3 -0.40 3.35 11.08
CA ASP A 3 0.09 2.02 10.71
C ASP A 3 1.49 1.77 11.33
N PRO A 4 1.73 0.64 12.01
CA PRO A 4 3.04 0.29 12.60
C PRO A 4 4.20 0.39 11.60
N ARG A 5 3.93 0.13 10.31
CA ARG A 5 4.92 0.21 9.23
C ARG A 5 5.37 1.66 8.97
N THR A 6 4.48 2.62 9.16
CA THR A 6 4.80 4.06 9.04
C THR A 6 5.76 4.47 10.14
N ASN A 7 5.53 4.02 11.38
CA ASN A 7 6.42 4.34 12.50
C ASN A 7 7.83 3.76 12.26
N SER A 8 7.96 2.49 11.86
CA SER A 8 9.27 1.90 11.53
C SER A 8 9.99 2.62 10.38
N PHE A 9 9.25 3.13 9.39
CA PHE A 9 9.83 3.88 8.27
C PHE A 9 10.33 5.27 8.69
N LEU A 10 9.58 5.96 9.55
CA LEU A 10 9.98 7.25 10.12
C LEU A 10 11.24 7.13 10.97
N TYR A 11 11.38 6.07 11.77
CA TYR A 11 12.61 5.80 12.52
C TYR A 11 13.84 5.59 11.62
N ILE A 12 13.66 5.02 10.41
CA ILE A 12 14.76 4.84 9.44
C ILE A 12 15.13 6.17 8.76
N LEU A 13 14.15 7.04 8.49
CA LEU A 13 14.37 8.39 7.94
C LEU A 13 15.12 9.31 8.92
N ASP A 14 15.02 9.06 10.23
CA ASP A 14 15.66 9.87 11.27
C ASP A 14 17.17 9.62 11.46
N ILE A 15 17.79 8.69 10.73
CA ILE A 15 19.22 8.38 10.87
C ILE A 15 20.08 9.34 10.04
N LEU A 16 20.19 10.63 10.42
CA LEU A 16 21.18 11.66 9.97
C LEU A 16 20.95 12.45 8.65
N PRO A 17 20.77 11.89 7.43
CA PRO A 17 20.66 12.66 6.19
C PRO A 17 19.47 13.60 6.13
N ARG A 18 18.31 13.22 6.67
CA ARG A 18 17.09 14.03 6.59
C ARG A 18 17.29 15.39 7.25
N GLY A 19 17.79 15.41 8.49
CA GLY A 19 18.05 16.64 9.22
C GLY A 19 19.07 17.55 8.53
N LEU A 20 20.14 16.98 7.96
CA LEU A 20 21.16 17.75 7.26
C LEU A 20 20.64 18.34 5.94
N LEU A 21 19.85 17.57 5.19
CA LEU A 21 19.21 18.02 3.96
C LEU A 21 18.27 19.19 4.23
N ILE A 22 17.37 19.06 5.20
CA ILE A 22 16.40 20.10 5.57
C ILE A 22 17.10 21.40 5.99
N ARG A 23 18.13 21.30 6.85
CA ARG A 23 18.90 22.49 7.25
C ARG A 23 19.58 23.18 6.08
N THR A 24 20.08 22.40 5.12
CA THR A 24 20.78 22.93 3.95
C THR A 24 19.82 23.69 3.02
N ILE A 25 18.65 23.10 2.73
CA ILE A 25 17.65 23.75 1.87
C ILE A 25 17.08 25.02 2.53
N GLU A 26 16.86 25.01 3.85
CA GLU A 26 16.43 26.18 4.60
C GLU A 26 17.49 27.29 4.59
N ALA A 27 18.77 26.93 4.81
CA ALA A 27 19.89 27.88 4.76
C ALA A 27 20.06 28.52 3.37
N CYS A 28 19.70 27.80 2.31
CA CYS A 28 19.67 28.32 0.94
C CYS A 28 18.39 29.12 0.61
N GLY A 29 17.47 29.30 1.55
CA GLY A 29 16.24 30.08 1.37
C GLY A 29 15.11 29.35 0.63
N PHE A 30 15.16 28.03 0.53
CA PHE A 30 14.08 27.25 -0.07
C PHE A 30 12.94 27.00 0.92
N GLN A 31 11.70 27.13 0.45
CA GLN A 31 10.54 26.54 1.11
C GLN A 31 10.44 25.08 0.71
N HIS A 32 10.02 24.21 1.63
CA HIS A 32 9.95 22.77 1.39
C HIS A 32 8.69 22.16 1.99
N GLN A 33 8.30 21.02 1.43
CA GLN A 33 7.26 20.16 1.98
C GLN A 33 7.67 18.70 1.81
N GLU A 34 7.43 17.92 2.84
CA GLU A 34 7.73 16.49 2.90
C GLU A 34 6.47 15.66 2.75
N PHE A 35 6.61 14.50 2.12
CA PHE A 35 5.53 13.57 1.88
C PHE A 35 5.98 12.12 2.05
N LEU A 36 5.02 11.26 2.38
CA LEU A 36 5.21 9.82 2.40
C LEU A 36 4.04 9.18 1.63
N LEU A 37 4.27 8.93 0.34
CA LEU A 37 3.22 8.61 -0.63
C LEU A 37 3.41 7.22 -1.22
N SER A 38 2.29 6.58 -1.58
CA SER A 38 2.24 5.29 -2.27
C SER A 38 1.50 5.44 -3.60
N PRO A 39 1.85 4.68 -4.66
CA PRO A 39 1.15 4.68 -5.94
C PRO A 39 -0.36 4.40 -5.82
N SER A 40 -0.78 3.69 -4.77
CA SER A 40 -2.19 3.46 -4.45
C SER A 40 -3.03 4.74 -4.37
N PHE A 41 -2.44 5.86 -3.94
CA PHE A 41 -3.14 7.16 -3.90
C PHE A 41 -3.39 7.77 -5.29
N LEU A 42 -2.72 7.25 -6.32
CA LEU A 42 -2.92 7.62 -7.73
C LEU A 42 -3.74 6.56 -8.49
N GLY A 43 -4.37 5.63 -7.77
CA GLY A 43 -5.15 4.55 -8.35
C GLY A 43 -4.32 3.40 -8.94
N ILE A 44 -3.03 3.29 -8.58
CA ILE A 44 -2.15 2.21 -9.04
C ILE A 44 -2.13 1.08 -8.00
N PRO A 45 -2.42 -0.18 -8.36
CA PRO A 45 -2.55 -1.31 -7.44
C PRO A 45 -1.20 -1.86 -6.93
N ASN A 46 -0.31 -0.99 -6.42
CA ASN A 46 0.97 -1.38 -5.82
C ASN A 46 1.29 -0.58 -4.55
N SER A 47 1.57 -1.30 -3.46
CA SER A 47 1.89 -0.71 -2.16
C SER A 47 3.37 -0.33 -2.10
N ARG A 48 3.74 0.88 -2.53
CA ARG A 48 5.14 1.35 -2.55
C ARG A 48 5.28 2.71 -1.86
N LEU A 49 5.21 2.69 -0.54
CA LEU A 49 5.35 3.89 0.29
C LEU A 49 6.77 4.47 0.19
N ARG A 50 6.91 5.73 -0.19
CA ARG A 50 8.20 6.41 -0.38
C ARG A 50 8.18 7.82 0.16
N TYR A 51 9.31 8.20 0.75
CA TYR A 51 9.56 9.57 1.17
C TYR A 51 9.85 10.45 -0.04
N PHE A 52 9.19 11.59 -0.11
CA PHE A 52 9.44 12.63 -1.09
C PHE A 52 9.64 13.96 -0.36
N LEU A 53 10.54 14.79 -0.89
CA LEU A 53 10.71 16.17 -0.48
C LEU A 53 10.69 17.02 -1.73
N ILE A 54 9.80 18.02 -1.76
CA ILE A 54 9.82 19.06 -2.77
C ILE A 54 10.33 20.34 -2.12
N ALA A 55 11.17 21.08 -2.84
CA ALA A 55 11.70 22.35 -2.38
C ALA A 55 11.64 23.37 -3.52
N LYS A 56 11.28 24.61 -3.20
CA LYS A 56 11.21 25.70 -4.17
C LYS A 56 11.81 26.97 -3.58
N LEU A 57 12.65 27.64 -4.36
CA LEU A 57 13.24 28.92 -3.99
C LEU A 57 12.20 30.03 -4.17
N GLN A 58 11.53 30.39 -3.09
CA GLN A 58 10.50 31.43 -3.09
C GLN A 58 10.32 31.99 -1.67
N SER A 59 9.84 33.23 -1.58
CA SER A 59 9.58 33.87 -0.29
C SER A 59 8.31 33.35 0.39
N GLU A 60 7.27 33.04 -0.40
CA GLU A 60 5.98 32.58 0.12
C GLU A 60 5.96 31.05 0.34
N PRO A 61 5.34 30.54 1.42
CA PRO A 61 5.11 29.10 1.62
C PRO A 61 4.28 28.43 0.52
N PHE A 62 4.34 27.10 0.42
CA PHE A 62 3.36 26.37 -0.40
C PHE A 62 1.93 26.56 0.15
N PRO A 63 0.88 26.60 -0.69
CA PRO A 63 -0.51 26.68 -0.22
C PRO A 63 -0.94 25.52 0.69
N PHE A 64 -0.25 24.39 0.57
CA PHE A 64 -0.45 23.17 1.33
C PHE A 64 0.68 22.91 2.34
N GLN A 65 1.52 23.91 2.63
CA GLN A 65 2.67 23.72 3.51
C GLN A 65 2.19 23.46 4.94
N THR A 66 2.67 22.37 5.52
CA THR A 66 2.46 21.98 6.92
C THR A 66 3.84 21.83 7.58
N PRO A 67 4.39 22.92 8.15
CA PRO A 67 5.74 22.92 8.71
C PRO A 67 5.95 21.79 9.73
N GLY A 68 7.04 21.03 9.56
CA GLY A 68 7.40 19.93 10.44
C GLY A 68 6.51 18.68 10.34
N GLN A 69 5.55 18.64 9.41
CA GLN A 69 4.70 17.48 9.17
C GLN A 69 5.04 16.82 7.83
N ILE A 70 5.02 15.49 7.83
CA ILE A 70 5.12 14.68 6.61
C ILE A 70 3.71 14.36 6.15
N LEU A 71 3.33 14.84 4.97
CA LEU A 71 2.00 14.63 4.42
C LEU A 71 1.88 13.21 3.86
N MET A 72 0.83 12.50 4.29
CA MET A 72 0.56 11.11 3.87
C MET A 72 -0.38 11.05 2.67
N GLU A 73 -0.84 12.19 2.19
CA GLU A 73 -1.83 12.34 1.13
C GLU A 73 -1.39 13.44 0.16
N PHE A 74 -1.90 13.41 -1.07
CA PHE A 74 -1.66 14.48 -2.02
C PHE A 74 -2.44 15.74 -1.59
N PRO A 75 -1.88 16.94 -1.78
CA PRO A 75 -2.61 18.17 -1.54
C PRO A 75 -3.88 18.24 -2.38
N GLU A 76 -5.03 18.48 -1.76
CA GLU A 76 -6.24 18.83 -2.49
C GLU A 76 -6.04 20.20 -3.13
N ILE A 77 -5.78 20.21 -4.44
CA ILE A 77 -5.82 21.46 -5.20
C ILE A 77 -7.30 21.84 -5.22
N ALA A 78 -7.68 22.83 -4.43
CA ALA A 78 -8.97 23.49 -4.56
C ALA A 78 -9.03 24.09 -5.97
N THR A 79 -9.54 23.32 -6.93
CA THR A 79 -9.81 23.76 -8.29
C THR A 79 -10.69 24.99 -8.19
N ILE A 80 -10.15 26.12 -8.62
CA ILE A 80 -10.92 27.32 -8.89
C ILE A 80 -12.07 26.90 -9.82
N ARG A 81 -13.30 27.08 -9.34
CA ARG A 81 -14.58 26.73 -9.96
C ARG A 81 -14.58 26.84 -11.50
N SER A 82 -15.00 25.77 -12.17
CA SER A 82 -15.96 25.90 -13.26
C SER A 82 -17.00 24.78 -13.16
N GLN A 83 -18.24 25.18 -13.30
CA GLN A 83 -19.44 24.50 -12.84
C GLN A 83 -19.94 23.45 -13.84
N ASN A 84 -20.81 22.58 -13.31
CA ASN A 84 -21.81 21.77 -14.00
C ASN A 84 -21.29 20.46 -14.57
N TYR A 85 -21.55 19.35 -13.88
CA TYR A 85 -22.52 18.32 -14.32
C TYR A 85 -23.00 17.54 -13.09
N ALA A 86 -24.31 17.57 -12.87
CA ALA A 86 -25.03 16.79 -11.87
C ALA A 86 -25.54 15.51 -12.51
N VAL A 87 -25.29 14.33 -11.92
CA VAL A 87 -26.15 13.13 -12.04
C VAL A 87 -25.92 12.25 -10.80
N VAL A 88 -26.88 12.25 -9.85
CA VAL A 88 -27.86 11.19 -9.51
C VAL A 88 -27.33 10.10 -8.56
N ALA A 89 -28.10 9.89 -7.50
CA ALA A 89 -27.89 8.98 -6.38
C ALA A 89 -28.37 7.55 -6.70
N GLU A 90 -27.66 6.56 -6.17
CA GLU A 90 -28.16 5.18 -5.94
C GLU A 90 -27.54 4.69 -4.61
N ASP A 91 -28.32 4.69 -3.54
CA ASP A 91 -29.14 3.59 -2.98
C ASP A 91 -28.33 2.47 -2.31
N LYS A 92 -28.53 2.36 -0.99
CA LYS A 92 -27.82 1.44 -0.08
C LYS A 92 -28.68 0.19 0.14
N LEU A 93 -28.40 -0.88 -0.59
CA LEU A 93 -28.98 -2.19 -0.28
C LEU A 93 -28.12 -2.96 0.73
N ARG A 94 -28.62 -3.05 1.98
CA ARG A 94 -28.06 -3.92 3.05
C ARG A 94 -28.35 -5.39 2.74
N VAL A 95 -27.32 -6.17 2.42
CA VAL A 95 -27.39 -7.64 2.37
C VAL A 95 -26.83 -8.22 3.67
N LYS A 96 -27.64 -9.04 4.35
CA LYS A 96 -27.33 -9.73 5.61
C LYS A 96 -26.30 -10.84 5.36
N ARG A 97 -25.32 -10.97 6.26
CA ARG A 97 -24.32 -12.05 6.24
C ARG A 97 -24.94 -13.35 6.77
N THR A 98 -24.69 -14.45 6.08
CA THR A 98 -24.92 -15.82 6.57
C THR A 98 -23.56 -16.45 6.80
N GLU A 99 -23.32 -16.91 8.02
CA GLU A 99 -22.10 -17.60 8.46
C GLU A 99 -22.03 -19.02 7.87
N PRO A 100 -20.84 -19.49 7.45
CA PRO A 100 -20.56 -20.92 7.39
C PRO A 100 -19.66 -21.35 8.55
N ASN A 101 -20.18 -22.26 9.35
CA ASN A 101 -19.45 -23.08 10.33
C ASN A 101 -18.35 -23.89 9.63
N ILE A 102 -17.10 -23.82 10.10
CA ILE A 102 -16.10 -24.86 9.81
C ILE A 102 -15.35 -25.23 11.09
N CYS A 103 -15.37 -26.53 11.34
CA CYS A 103 -14.89 -27.25 12.51
C CYS A 103 -13.36 -27.23 12.60
N PHE A 104 -12.83 -26.97 13.80
CA PHE A 104 -11.42 -27.19 14.13
C PHE A 104 -11.24 -28.64 14.54
N ASP A 105 -10.36 -29.38 13.85
CA ASP A 105 -9.81 -30.60 14.40
C ASP A 105 -8.28 -30.50 14.44
N SER A 106 -7.76 -30.63 15.66
CA SER A 106 -6.35 -30.56 16.00
C SER A 106 -5.90 -31.98 16.29
N SER A 107 -5.27 -32.64 15.31
CA SER A 107 -4.51 -33.85 15.57
C SER A 107 -3.06 -33.66 15.17
N SER A 108 -2.24 -33.58 16.21
CA SER A 108 -0.79 -33.69 16.16
C SER A 108 -0.40 -35.09 15.68
N THR A 109 0.44 -35.18 14.66
CA THR A 109 1.24 -36.40 14.43
C THR A 109 2.61 -35.96 13.90
N GLN A 110 3.62 -36.26 14.71
CA GLN A 110 5.03 -36.05 14.41
C GLN A 110 5.47 -36.99 13.28
N CYS A 111 6.23 -36.49 12.31
CA CYS A 111 7.02 -37.32 11.39
C CYS A 111 8.40 -36.68 11.15
N SER A 112 9.38 -37.57 11.09
CA SER A 112 10.82 -37.36 11.02
C SER A 112 11.30 -36.69 9.74
N GLY A 113 12.25 -35.75 9.88
CA GLY A 113 13.17 -35.28 8.83
C GLY A 113 12.50 -34.57 7.66
N GLN A 114 11.91 -33.40 7.87
CA GLN A 114 11.16 -32.70 6.83
C GLN A 114 11.49 -31.21 6.79
N ASP A 115 11.72 -30.71 5.58
CA ASP A 115 11.83 -29.29 5.23
C ASP A 115 10.82 -28.48 6.08
N THR A 116 11.33 -27.61 6.94
CA THR A 116 10.49 -26.84 7.86
C THR A 116 9.54 -25.97 7.04
N ILE A 117 8.26 -26.34 6.98
CA ILE A 117 7.22 -25.57 6.31
C ILE A 117 7.09 -24.25 7.06
N LEU A 118 7.46 -23.16 6.40
CA LEU A 118 7.38 -21.83 6.99
C LEU A 118 5.97 -21.30 6.78
N PHE A 119 5.26 -21.01 7.88
CA PHE A 119 3.87 -20.56 7.85
C PHE A 119 3.73 -19.14 8.40
N LYS A 120 2.88 -18.33 7.77
CA LYS A 120 2.43 -17.05 8.29
C LYS A 120 0.93 -17.19 8.54
N LEU A 121 0.53 -17.23 9.81
CA LEU A 121 -0.88 -17.23 10.16
C LEU A 121 -1.45 -15.83 9.83
N GLU A 122 -2.33 -15.76 8.84
CA GLU A 122 -3.05 -14.51 8.56
C GLU A 122 -4.09 -14.27 9.66
N THR A 123 -4.04 -13.09 10.27
CA THR A 123 -5.03 -12.68 11.25
C THR A 123 -6.33 -12.26 10.55
N ALA A 124 -7.46 -12.35 11.24
CA ALA A 124 -8.74 -11.88 10.70
C ALA A 124 -8.68 -10.40 10.27
N GLU A 125 -7.89 -9.59 10.99
CA GLU A 125 -7.64 -8.18 10.68
C GLU A 125 -6.89 -8.00 9.35
N GLU A 126 -5.90 -8.86 9.07
CA GLU A 126 -5.15 -8.82 7.82
C GLU A 126 -6.04 -9.19 6.63
N ILE A 127 -6.89 -10.21 6.80
CA ILE A 127 -7.85 -10.65 5.78
C ILE A 127 -8.87 -9.54 5.48
N ASP A 128 -9.44 -8.92 6.52
CA ASP A 128 -10.39 -7.81 6.37
C ASP A 128 -9.73 -6.61 5.68
N ARG A 129 -8.50 -6.26 6.05
CA ARG A 129 -7.74 -5.17 5.40
C ARG A 129 -7.51 -5.45 3.92
N LYS A 130 -7.11 -6.67 3.55
CA LYS A 130 -6.91 -7.07 2.15
C LYS A 130 -8.22 -6.97 1.36
N LEU A 131 -9.34 -7.40 1.95
CA LEU A 131 -10.65 -7.31 1.33
C LEU A 131 -11.07 -5.84 1.11
N GLN A 132 -10.84 -4.98 2.11
CA GLN A 132 -11.14 -3.56 1.99
C GLN A 132 -10.31 -2.90 0.87
N GLN A 133 -9.02 -3.22 0.77
CA GLN A 133 -8.17 -2.72 -0.32
C GLN A 133 -8.64 -3.18 -1.70
N ASP A 134 -9.02 -4.45 -1.84
CA ASP A 134 -9.55 -4.98 -3.10
C ASP A 134 -10.94 -4.39 -3.47
N SER A 135 -11.67 -3.85 -2.49
CA SER A 135 -12.97 -3.19 -2.71
C SER A 135 -12.87 -1.72 -3.12
N ASP A 136 -11.68 -1.11 -3.06
CA ASP A 136 -11.47 0.30 -3.41
C ASP A 136 -11.55 0.52 -4.93
N LEU A 137 -12.67 1.07 -5.39
CA LEU A 137 -12.93 1.31 -6.81
C LEU A 137 -12.10 2.43 -7.42
N SER A 138 -11.44 3.27 -6.61
CA SER A 138 -10.54 4.32 -7.10
C SER A 138 -9.23 3.76 -7.64
N VAL A 139 -8.90 2.51 -7.29
CA VAL A 139 -7.67 1.83 -7.71
C VAL A 139 -7.95 0.90 -8.89
N GLN A 140 -7.14 0.94 -9.93
CA GLN A 140 -7.27 0.08 -11.11
C GLN A 140 -7.03 -1.40 -10.77
N MET A 141 -7.48 -2.31 -11.63
CA MET A 141 -7.23 -3.75 -11.44
C MET A 141 -5.83 -4.10 -11.94
N LEU A 142 -5.22 -5.15 -11.37
CA LEU A 142 -3.90 -5.61 -11.82
C LEU A 142 -3.87 -6.02 -13.29
N LYS A 143 -4.96 -6.59 -13.81
CA LYS A 143 -5.09 -7.00 -15.21
C LYS A 143 -4.80 -5.86 -16.20
N ASP A 144 -5.05 -4.61 -15.80
CA ASP A 144 -4.85 -3.44 -16.67
C ASP A 144 -3.34 -3.12 -16.84
N PHE A 145 -2.46 -3.80 -16.09
CA PHE A 145 -1.00 -3.68 -16.12
C PHE A 145 -0.29 -4.97 -16.53
N LEU A 146 -1.02 -6.04 -16.85
CA LEU A 146 -0.42 -7.31 -17.28
C LEU A 146 -0.18 -7.30 -18.80
N GLU A 147 0.93 -7.90 -19.24
CA GLU A 147 1.26 -8.09 -20.65
C GLU A 147 0.68 -9.42 -21.15
N ASP A 148 0.30 -9.49 -22.44
CA ASP A 148 -0.33 -10.67 -23.07
C ASP A 148 0.68 -11.78 -23.48
N ASP A 149 1.91 -11.73 -22.97
CA ASP A 149 3.01 -12.62 -23.35
C ASP A 149 2.91 -14.02 -22.71
N ASP A 150 3.73 -14.95 -23.22
CA ASP A 150 3.81 -16.31 -22.66
C ASP A 150 4.27 -16.29 -21.19
N THR A 151 3.34 -16.63 -20.29
CA THR A 151 3.55 -16.63 -18.84
C THR A 151 4.38 -17.82 -18.33
N ASN A 152 4.61 -18.84 -19.16
CA ASN A 152 5.28 -20.09 -18.74
C ASN A 152 6.65 -19.86 -18.09
N GLN A 153 7.40 -18.86 -18.57
CA GLN A 153 8.73 -18.54 -18.05
C GLN A 153 8.73 -17.95 -16.63
N TYR A 154 7.58 -17.46 -16.16
CA TYR A 154 7.45 -16.79 -14.85
C TYR A 154 6.84 -17.70 -13.78
N PHE A 155 6.53 -18.96 -14.09
CA PHE A 155 6.01 -19.89 -13.11
C PHE A 155 7.02 -20.19 -11.99
N LEU A 156 6.52 -20.20 -10.76
CA LEU A 156 7.33 -20.56 -9.60
C LEU A 156 7.70 -22.06 -9.65
N PRO A 157 8.97 -22.42 -9.47
CA PRO A 157 9.39 -23.81 -9.36
C PRO A 157 8.63 -24.55 -8.24
N PRO A 158 8.23 -25.82 -8.43
CA PRO A 158 7.46 -26.59 -7.44
C PRO A 158 8.11 -26.63 -6.04
N LYS A 159 9.44 -26.64 -5.97
CA LYS A 159 10.19 -26.62 -4.71
C LYS A 159 9.93 -25.35 -3.88
N LEU A 160 9.72 -24.20 -4.54
CA LEU A 160 9.41 -22.95 -3.84
C LEU A 160 7.98 -22.94 -3.32
N LEU A 161 7.03 -23.51 -4.08
CA LEU A 161 5.64 -23.63 -3.65
C LEU A 161 5.53 -24.50 -2.40
N LEU A 162 6.20 -25.66 -2.36
CA LEU A 162 6.18 -26.54 -1.18
C LEU A 162 6.74 -25.86 0.08
N ARG A 163 7.78 -25.03 -0.09
CA ARG A 163 8.45 -24.37 1.03
C ARG A 163 7.76 -23.10 1.52
N TYR A 164 7.20 -22.31 0.60
CA TYR A 164 6.76 -20.94 0.88
C TYR A 164 5.28 -20.67 0.61
N ALA A 165 4.48 -21.63 0.14
CA ALA A 165 3.08 -21.39 -0.23
C ALA A 165 2.28 -20.66 0.86
N LEU A 166 2.51 -20.98 2.13
CA LEU A 166 1.81 -20.37 3.28
C LEU A 166 2.33 -18.97 3.66
N LEU A 167 3.25 -18.40 2.89
CA LEU A 167 3.81 -17.05 3.08
C LEU A 167 3.54 -16.12 1.90
N LEU A 168 3.14 -16.67 0.75
CA LEU A 168 2.94 -15.90 -0.46
C LEU A 168 1.68 -15.03 -0.31
N ASP A 169 1.80 -13.73 -0.59
CA ASP A 169 0.63 -12.87 -0.79
C ASP A 169 0.15 -13.01 -2.23
N ILE A 170 -0.69 -14.02 -2.47
CA ILE A 170 -1.21 -14.34 -3.81
C ILE A 170 -2.36 -13.38 -4.15
N VAL A 171 -2.27 -12.79 -5.34
CA VAL A 171 -3.28 -11.85 -5.89
C VAL A 171 -3.79 -12.36 -7.22
N LYS A 172 -5.00 -11.92 -7.62
CA LYS A 172 -5.63 -12.27 -8.89
C LYS A 172 -5.55 -11.09 -9.87
N PRO A 173 -5.73 -11.30 -11.18
CA PRO A 173 -5.80 -10.19 -12.14
C PRO A 173 -6.89 -9.16 -11.80
N THR A 174 -7.96 -9.57 -11.12
CA THR A 174 -9.04 -8.67 -10.66
C THR A 174 -8.75 -7.96 -9.34
N SER A 175 -7.67 -8.31 -8.65
CA SER A 175 -7.25 -7.64 -7.42
C SER A 175 -6.83 -6.20 -7.70
N ARG A 176 -6.99 -5.34 -6.71
CA ARG A 176 -6.64 -3.90 -6.75
C ARG A 176 -5.51 -3.56 -5.78
N ARG A 177 -4.74 -4.57 -5.40
CA ARG A 177 -3.59 -4.45 -4.49
C ARG A 177 -2.46 -5.36 -4.91
N SER A 178 -1.24 -4.98 -4.57
CA SER A 178 -0.06 -5.83 -4.56
C SER A 178 0.96 -5.30 -3.55
N MET A 179 1.90 -6.16 -3.15
CA MET A 179 3.01 -5.78 -2.26
C MET A 179 4.11 -5.01 -3.00
N CYS A 180 4.95 -4.30 -2.24
CA CYS A 180 6.14 -3.64 -2.78
C CYS A 180 7.10 -4.68 -3.37
N PHE A 181 7.45 -4.56 -4.64
CA PHE A 181 8.55 -5.33 -5.22
C PHE A 181 9.89 -4.79 -4.72
N THR A 182 10.73 -5.70 -4.22
CA THR A 182 12.10 -5.41 -3.76
C THR A 182 13.09 -5.87 -4.82
N LYS A 183 14.32 -5.33 -4.76
CA LYS A 183 15.40 -5.65 -5.70
C LYS A 183 15.96 -7.05 -5.43
#